data_AF-L1KXL8-F1
#
_entry.id   AF-L1KXL8-F1
#
_cell.length_a   1.000
_cell.length_b   1.000
_cell.length_c   1.000
_cell.angle_alpha   90.00
_cell.angle_beta   90.00
_cell.angle_gamma   90.00
#
_symmetry.space_group_name_H-M   'P 1'
#
loop_
_entity.id
_entity.type
_entity.pdbx_description
1 polymer ?
#
loop_
_entity_poly.entity_id
_entity_poly.type
_entity_poly.pdbx_seq_one_letter_code
_entity_poly.pdbx_strand_id
1 'polypeptide(L)'
;MQAAVTVTPSRIPELLLNLATVRPVFVWGAPGIGKSSLVRDFAQSLGLECVSLLGTQLAPEDLIGVPQIRDGRSVFCPPEAIARDEPYCLFLDELNAATPDVQKAFYSLILDRRIGNYELPKGSIVIGAGNRATDNALARPIASALVNRLTHVHLEASAKDWLAWAADSGIHPWILDHLTDRPDHLWSKPPKTEEPFSTPRSWHMLSDALHSFGRDLDEETLRVLAHGTLTPAHAVVFCDVAPHDAGFLPPTEIAGRVRVHGRGGTALQPGIDLLHRADDFPPGAPILVITDGWCDALRVRREHAYLIPQGGRLPFTPRGPVFRVR
;
A
#
# COMPACT_ATOMS: atom_id res chain seq x y z
N MET A 1 -14.00 20.36 0.54
CA MET A 1 -12.79 20.99 1.12
C MET A 1 -11.63 20.59 0.23
N GLN A 2 -11.09 21.53 -0.56
CA GLN A 2 -9.83 21.32 -1.29
C GLN A 2 -8.69 21.79 -0.39
N ALA A 3 -7.66 20.96 -0.24
CA ALA A 3 -6.53 21.29 0.62
C ALA A 3 -5.60 22.26 -0.08
N ALA A 4 -5.12 23.28 0.64
CA ALA A 4 -4.00 24.10 0.18
C ALA A 4 -2.64 23.38 0.36
N VAL A 5 -2.56 22.41 1.28
CA VAL A 5 -1.33 21.67 1.63
C VAL A 5 -1.67 20.20 1.89
N THR A 6 -0.88 19.29 1.34
CA THR A 6 -0.96 17.84 1.60
C THR A 6 0.23 17.37 2.43
N VAL A 7 0.09 16.20 3.05
CA VAL A 7 1.13 15.54 3.84
C VAL A 7 1.29 14.10 3.39
N THR A 8 2.50 13.57 3.47
CA THR A 8 2.80 12.17 3.15
C THR A 8 2.74 11.29 4.41
N PRO A 9 2.65 9.96 4.28
CA PRO A 9 2.57 9.03 5.40
C PRO A 9 3.67 9.22 6.46
N SER A 10 4.92 9.48 6.06
CA SER A 10 6.05 9.63 6.99
C SER A 10 5.93 10.84 7.93
N ARG A 11 5.15 11.87 7.57
CA ARG A 11 4.91 13.07 8.40
C ARG A 11 3.74 12.91 9.36
N ILE A 12 2.88 11.91 9.16
CA ILE A 12 1.65 11.73 9.95
C ILE A 12 1.94 11.48 11.44
N PRO A 13 2.88 10.60 11.85
CA PRO A 13 3.11 10.32 13.27
C PRO A 13 3.50 11.57 14.07
N GLU A 14 4.43 12.38 13.54
CA GLU A 14 4.87 13.64 14.18
C GLU A 14 3.71 14.64 14.31
N LEU A 15 2.89 14.77 13.26
CA LEU A 15 1.73 15.65 13.27
C LEU A 15 0.68 15.19 14.28
N LEU A 16 0.35 13.90 14.30
CA LEU A 16 -0.64 13.37 15.23
C LEU A 16 -0.16 13.48 16.68
N LEU A 17 1.12 13.26 16.95
CA LEU A 17 1.68 13.40 18.31
C LEU A 17 1.46 14.80 18.88
N ASN A 18 1.68 15.83 18.06
CA ASN A 18 1.55 17.23 18.47
C ASN A 18 0.11 17.75 18.42
N LEU A 19 -0.71 17.24 17.50
CA LEU A 19 -2.07 17.74 17.28
C LEU A 19 -3.12 16.96 18.06
N ALA A 20 -3.12 15.62 17.97
CA ALA A 20 -4.17 14.76 18.53
C ALA A 20 -4.21 14.78 20.06
N THR A 21 -3.11 15.20 20.70
CA THR A 21 -3.00 15.37 22.15
C THR A 21 -3.65 16.66 22.65
N VAL A 22 -3.84 17.66 21.78
CA VAL A 22 -4.37 18.98 22.15
C VAL A 22 -5.71 19.32 21.50
N ARG A 23 -6.00 18.75 20.32
CA ARG A 23 -7.22 18.99 19.55
C ARG A 23 -7.61 17.72 18.77
N PRO A 24 -8.89 17.50 18.49
CA PRO A 24 -9.29 16.39 17.64
C PRO A 24 -8.83 16.61 16.19
N VAL A 25 -8.34 15.54 15.56
CA VAL A 25 -7.78 15.58 14.20
C VAL A 25 -8.69 14.83 13.23
N PHE A 26 -8.81 15.33 12.00
CA PHE A 26 -9.49 14.65 10.91
C PHE A 26 -8.54 14.43 9.73
N VAL A 27 -8.29 13.17 9.39
CA VAL A 27 -7.40 12.75 8.30
C VAL A 27 -8.20 12.50 7.01
N TRP A 28 -7.97 13.34 6.02
CA TRP A 28 -8.57 13.25 4.69
C TRP A 28 -7.64 12.55 3.70
N GLY A 29 -8.15 11.59 2.94
CA GLY A 29 -7.41 11.06 1.80
C GLY A 29 -8.17 9.98 1.05
N ALA A 30 -7.67 9.62 -0.13
CA ALA A 30 -8.25 8.60 -0.98
C ALA A 30 -8.38 7.24 -0.27
N PRO A 31 -9.31 6.37 -0.70
CA PRO A 31 -9.36 4.99 -0.21
C PRO A 31 -8.05 4.25 -0.54
N GLY A 32 -7.66 3.31 0.32
CA GLY A 32 -6.52 2.42 0.05
C GLY A 32 -5.13 3.03 0.24
N ILE A 33 -4.98 4.27 0.74
CA ILE A 33 -3.67 4.92 0.95
C ILE A 33 -3.04 4.71 2.34
N GLY A 34 -3.66 3.88 3.19
CA GLY A 34 -3.09 3.49 4.50
C GLY A 34 -3.51 4.34 5.70
N LYS A 35 -4.57 5.17 5.63
CA LYS A 35 -5.08 5.97 6.77
C LYS A 35 -5.25 5.16 8.06
N SER A 36 -5.99 4.05 7.97
CA SER A 36 -6.31 3.21 9.13
C SER A 36 -5.06 2.52 9.70
N SER A 37 -4.14 2.07 8.85
CA SER A 37 -2.86 1.50 9.28
C SER A 37 -2.00 2.53 10.00
N LEU A 38 -1.86 3.73 9.44
CA LEU A 38 -1.07 4.81 10.04
C LEU A 38 -1.58 5.22 11.42
N VAL A 39 -2.91 5.29 11.61
CA VAL A 39 -3.50 5.61 12.92
C VAL A 39 -3.27 4.48 13.93
N ARG A 40 -3.37 3.22 13.48
CA ARG A 40 -3.10 2.06 14.34
C ARG A 40 -1.65 2.03 14.80
N ASP A 41 -0.70 2.22 13.88
CA ASP A 41 0.73 2.23 14.18
C ASP A 41 1.09 3.40 15.11
N PHE A 42 0.46 4.57 14.89
CA PHE A 42 0.60 5.71 15.78
C PHE A 42 0.09 5.40 17.20
N ALA A 43 -1.11 4.83 17.35
CA ALA A 43 -1.63 4.45 18.66
C ALA A 43 -0.73 3.44 19.37
N GLN A 44 -0.26 2.43 18.63
CA GLN A 44 0.67 1.42 19.14
C GLN A 44 1.99 2.05 19.61
N SER A 45 2.53 3.05 18.90
CA SER A 45 3.75 3.77 19.30
C SER A 45 3.61 4.53 20.62
N LEU A 46 2.36 4.84 21.03
CA LEU A 46 2.04 5.48 22.30
C LEU A 46 1.62 4.48 23.39
N GLY A 47 1.61 3.18 23.09
CA GLY A 47 1.11 2.14 24.00
C GLY A 47 -0.41 2.21 24.21
N LEU A 48 -1.16 2.82 23.29
CA LEU A 48 -2.62 2.92 23.34
C LEU A 48 -3.25 1.85 22.45
N GLU A 49 -4.30 1.19 22.95
CA GLU A 49 -5.15 0.35 22.11
C GLU A 49 -5.85 1.21 21.04
N CYS A 50 -5.88 0.77 19.79
CA CYS A 50 -6.60 1.46 18.72
C CYS A 50 -7.99 0.83 18.51
N VAL A 51 -9.03 1.47 19.02
CA VAL A 51 -10.42 1.07 18.80
C VAL A 51 -10.96 1.78 17.57
N SER A 52 -11.29 1.00 16.54
CA SER A 52 -11.80 1.52 15.26
C SER A 52 -13.31 1.37 15.16
N LEU A 53 -14.00 2.48 14.88
CA LEU A 53 -15.42 2.53 14.59
C LEU A 53 -15.63 2.97 13.14
N LEU A 54 -16.31 2.15 12.34
CA LEU A 54 -16.58 2.45 10.94
C LEU A 54 -17.94 3.13 10.81
N GLY A 55 -17.96 4.42 10.47
CA GLY A 55 -19.17 5.24 10.48
C GLY A 55 -20.28 4.74 9.55
N THR A 56 -19.93 4.05 8.45
CA THR A 56 -20.89 3.49 7.50
C THR A 56 -21.61 2.23 7.98
N GLN A 57 -21.11 1.61 9.07
CA GLN A 57 -21.68 0.39 9.65
C GLN A 57 -22.47 0.62 10.94
N LEU A 58 -22.52 1.88 11.41
CA LEU A 58 -23.11 2.20 12.71
C LEU A 58 -24.49 2.81 12.57
N ALA A 59 -25.32 2.58 13.57
CA ALA A 59 -26.55 3.30 13.85
C ALA A 59 -26.36 4.21 15.08
N PRO A 60 -27.20 5.25 15.28
CA PRO A 60 -27.11 6.12 16.45
C PRO A 60 -27.20 5.36 17.78
N GLU A 61 -27.96 4.28 17.82
CA GLU A 61 -28.15 3.41 18.99
C GLU A 61 -26.85 2.69 19.37
N ASP A 62 -26.01 2.35 18.39
CA ASP A 62 -24.71 1.72 18.62
C ASP A 62 -23.72 2.68 19.30
N LEU A 63 -23.99 3.99 19.28
CA LEU A 63 -23.16 5.00 19.93
C LEU A 63 -23.73 5.39 21.29
N ILE A 64 -25.02 5.74 21.31
CA ILE A 64 -25.72 6.20 22.52
C ILE A 64 -25.84 5.05 23.53
N GLY A 65 -25.97 3.82 23.04
CA GLY A 65 -26.11 2.61 23.83
C GLY A 65 -27.56 2.30 24.20
N VAL A 66 -27.74 1.35 25.11
CA VAL A 66 -29.05 0.78 25.43
C VAL A 66 -29.69 1.52 26.61
N PRO A 67 -30.97 1.93 26.53
CA PRO A 67 -31.66 2.55 27.65
C PRO A 67 -31.93 1.55 28.78
N GLN A 68 -31.67 1.97 30.01
CA GLN A 68 -32.02 1.27 31.25
C GLN A 68 -32.77 2.22 32.18
N ILE A 69 -33.74 1.71 32.93
CA ILE A 69 -34.40 2.49 33.99
C ILE A 69 -33.61 2.30 35.29
N ARG A 70 -33.10 3.39 35.84
CA ARG A 70 -32.46 3.44 37.17
C ARG A 70 -33.15 4.51 38.01
N ASP A 71 -33.63 4.14 39.19
CA ASP A 71 -34.32 5.03 40.13
C ASP A 71 -35.49 5.82 39.48
N GLY A 72 -36.27 5.16 38.62
CA GLY A 72 -37.40 5.77 37.90
C GLY A 72 -37.01 6.75 36.79
N ARG A 73 -35.72 6.84 36.44
CA ARG A 73 -35.20 7.70 35.36
C ARG A 73 -34.56 6.85 34.25
N SER A 74 -34.70 7.29 33.01
CA SER A 74 -34.01 6.66 31.87
C SER A 74 -32.53 7.06 31.86
N VAL A 75 -31.65 6.06 31.79
CA VAL A 75 -30.19 6.20 31.71
C VAL A 75 -29.70 5.35 30.55
N PHE A 76 -28.91 5.93 29.65
CA PHE A 76 -28.29 5.20 28.55
C PHE A 76 -26.97 4.57 29.00
N CYS A 77 -26.81 3.27 28.72
CA CYS A 77 -25.58 2.54 28.96
C CYS A 77 -24.80 2.42 27.65
N PRO A 78 -23.69 3.18 27.48
CA PRO A 78 -22.89 3.14 26.27
C PRO A 78 -22.29 1.74 26.02
N PRO A 79 -21.98 1.39 24.77
CA PRO A 79 -21.41 0.09 24.44
C PRO A 79 -20.01 -0.06 25.04
N GLU A 80 -19.66 -1.28 25.44
CA GLU A 80 -18.33 -1.62 25.98
C GLU A 80 -17.19 -1.27 25.02
N ALA A 81 -17.44 -1.33 23.71
CA ALA A 81 -16.45 -0.94 22.71
C ALA A 81 -15.98 0.52 22.87
N ILE A 82 -16.83 1.41 23.40
CA ILE A 82 -16.54 2.83 23.61
C ILE A 82 -16.27 3.10 25.09
N ALA A 83 -17.06 2.52 25.99
CA ALA A 83 -16.97 2.72 27.42
C ALA A 83 -15.85 1.85 28.02
N ARG A 84 -14.64 2.43 28.11
CA ARG A 84 -13.41 1.78 28.60
C ARG A 84 -12.90 2.50 29.85
N ASP A 85 -12.20 1.75 30.70
CA ASP A 85 -11.57 2.30 31.91
C ASP A 85 -10.21 2.91 31.61
N GLU A 86 -9.44 2.29 30.71
CA GLU A 86 -8.07 2.70 30.37
C GLU A 86 -8.02 3.65 29.16
N PRO A 87 -7.02 4.55 29.07
CA PRO A 87 -6.82 5.40 27.91
C PRO A 87 -6.60 4.63 26.62
N TYR A 88 -7.20 5.09 25.54
CA TYR A 88 -7.12 4.43 24.24
C TYR A 88 -7.22 5.44 23.07
N CYS A 89 -6.86 4.98 21.88
CA CYS A 89 -7.06 5.73 20.64
C CYS A 89 -8.38 5.34 20.00
N LEU A 90 -9.32 6.29 19.95
CA LEU A 90 -10.58 6.12 19.24
C LEU A 90 -10.42 6.61 17.80
N PHE A 91 -10.45 5.68 16.86
CA PHE A 91 -10.38 5.94 15.43
C PHE A 91 -11.77 5.86 14.79
N LEU A 92 -12.24 6.97 14.22
CA LEU A 92 -13.54 7.08 13.56
C LEU A 92 -13.35 7.09 12.04
N ASP A 93 -13.39 5.91 11.42
CA ASP A 93 -13.16 5.76 9.98
C ASP A 93 -14.43 5.98 9.16
N GLU A 94 -14.27 6.43 7.92
CA GLU A 94 -15.36 6.79 7.00
C GLU A 94 -16.44 7.70 7.59
N LEU A 95 -16.07 8.57 8.54
CA LEU A 95 -17.02 9.38 9.30
C LEU A 95 -17.91 10.25 8.38
N ASN A 96 -17.34 10.79 7.30
CA ASN A 96 -18.07 11.64 6.38
C ASN A 96 -18.93 10.87 5.35
N ALA A 97 -18.86 9.53 5.31
CA ALA A 97 -19.78 8.70 4.53
C ALA A 97 -20.98 8.20 5.37
N ALA A 98 -20.90 8.33 6.71
CA ALA A 98 -21.96 7.94 7.63
C ALA A 98 -23.26 8.77 7.44
N THR A 99 -24.37 8.26 7.97
CA THR A 99 -25.65 8.98 7.99
C THR A 99 -25.55 10.24 8.87
N PRO A 100 -26.39 11.28 8.65
CA PRO A 100 -26.28 12.53 9.39
C PRO A 100 -26.48 12.35 10.91
N ASP A 101 -27.34 11.42 11.31
CA ASP A 101 -27.61 11.14 12.73
C ASP A 101 -26.41 10.47 13.40
N VAL A 102 -25.75 9.53 12.72
CA VAL A 102 -24.51 8.90 13.19
C VAL A 102 -23.38 9.93 13.28
N GLN A 103 -23.23 10.79 12.26
CA GLN A 103 -22.27 11.89 12.31
C GLN A 103 -22.52 12.78 13.52
N LYS A 104 -23.78 13.20 13.75
CA LYS A 104 -24.15 14.04 14.88
C LYS A 104 -23.85 13.37 16.23
N ALA A 105 -24.07 12.07 16.36
CA ALA A 105 -23.72 11.32 17.57
C ALA A 105 -22.20 11.30 17.82
N PHE A 106 -21.39 11.22 16.77
CA PHE A 106 -19.93 11.36 16.90
C PHE A 106 -19.47 12.77 17.29
N TYR A 107 -20.28 13.82 17.11
CA TYR A 107 -19.85 15.19 17.39
C TYR A 107 -19.55 15.38 18.88
N SER A 108 -20.37 14.85 19.78
CA SER A 108 -20.08 14.94 21.22
C SER A 108 -18.83 14.16 21.59
N LEU A 109 -18.61 13.01 20.94
CA LEU A 109 -17.47 12.15 21.23
C LEU A 109 -16.15 12.77 20.75
N ILE A 110 -16.16 13.42 19.60
CA ILE A 110 -14.97 14.09 19.05
C ILE A 110 -14.68 15.38 19.80
N LEU A 111 -15.70 16.21 20.04
CA LEU A 111 -15.51 17.56 20.58
C LEU A 111 -15.44 17.58 22.11
N ASP A 112 -16.40 16.92 22.75
CA ASP A 112 -16.59 16.95 24.20
C ASP A 112 -15.95 15.75 24.87
N ARG A 113 -15.38 14.82 24.09
CA ARG A 113 -14.76 13.57 24.57
C ARG A 113 -15.71 12.77 25.45
N ARG A 114 -17.01 12.80 25.10
CA ARG A 114 -18.10 12.27 25.94
C ARG A 114 -19.23 11.71 25.09
N ILE A 115 -19.85 10.65 25.59
CA ILE A 115 -21.13 10.14 25.09
C ILE A 115 -22.07 9.82 26.26
N GLY A 116 -23.24 10.46 26.27
CA GLY A 116 -24.13 10.42 27.43
C GLY A 116 -23.41 10.88 28.70
N ASN A 117 -23.34 10.00 29.71
CA ASN A 117 -22.64 10.26 30.97
C ASN A 117 -21.21 9.71 31.01
N TYR A 118 -20.77 9.00 29.96
CA TYR A 118 -19.42 8.46 29.89
C TYR A 118 -18.46 9.46 29.26
N GLU A 119 -17.40 9.80 29.98
CA GLU A 119 -16.28 10.61 29.50
C GLU A 119 -15.11 9.69 29.17
N LEU A 120 -14.44 9.98 28.05
CA LEU A 120 -13.24 9.24 27.66
C LEU A 120 -12.16 9.40 28.74
N PRO A 121 -11.47 8.31 29.12
CA PRO A 121 -10.37 8.37 30.07
C PRO A 121 -9.34 9.44 29.70
N LYS A 122 -8.82 10.11 30.73
CA LYS A 122 -7.79 11.14 30.54
C LYS A 122 -6.57 10.51 29.88
N GLY A 123 -6.12 11.08 28.77
CA GLY A 123 -5.03 10.53 27.97
C GLY A 123 -5.47 9.81 26.69
N SER A 124 -6.77 9.52 26.51
CA SER A 124 -7.27 9.00 25.23
C SER A 124 -7.04 10.02 24.10
N ILE A 125 -7.10 9.57 22.86
CA ILE A 125 -7.01 10.42 21.67
C ILE A 125 -8.14 10.08 20.70
N VAL A 126 -8.66 11.07 19.99
CA VAL A 126 -9.73 10.88 19.01
C VAL A 126 -9.26 11.35 17.65
N ILE A 127 -9.29 10.44 16.67
CA ILE A 127 -8.88 10.71 15.30
C ILE A 127 -10.01 10.30 14.38
N GLY A 128 -10.54 11.26 13.61
CA GLY A 128 -11.48 10.98 12.52
C GLY A 128 -10.74 10.77 11.21
N ALA A 129 -11.32 9.98 10.31
CA ALA A 129 -10.86 9.88 8.93
C ALA A 129 -12.02 9.85 7.94
N GLY A 130 -11.70 10.23 6.72
CA GLY A 130 -12.68 10.29 5.64
C GLY A 130 -12.06 10.45 4.27
N ASN A 131 -12.90 10.26 3.26
CA ASN A 131 -12.53 10.45 1.86
C ASN A 131 -12.91 11.86 1.43
N ARG A 132 -12.08 12.51 0.61
CA ARG A 132 -12.43 13.82 0.06
C ARG A 132 -13.59 13.63 -0.92
N ALA A 133 -14.40 14.67 -1.10
CA ALA A 133 -15.50 14.63 -2.09
C ALA A 133 -15.00 14.39 -3.52
N THR A 134 -13.73 14.72 -3.81
CA THR A 134 -13.06 14.43 -5.09
C THR A 134 -12.67 12.96 -5.26
N ASP A 135 -12.60 12.21 -4.17
CA ASP A 135 -12.04 10.86 -4.11
C ASP A 135 -13.14 9.80 -4.02
N ASN A 136 -14.34 10.15 -3.58
CA ASN A 136 -15.46 9.21 -3.42
C ASN A 136 -16.81 9.93 -3.57
N ALA A 137 -17.71 9.39 -4.40
CA ALA A 137 -19.06 9.92 -4.61
C ALA A 137 -19.96 9.80 -3.37
N LEU A 138 -19.69 8.84 -2.49
CA LEU A 138 -20.45 8.63 -1.24
C LEU A 138 -20.01 9.59 -0.13
N ALA A 139 -18.92 10.33 -0.32
CA ALA A 139 -18.42 11.29 0.66
C ALA A 139 -19.38 12.47 0.81
N ARG A 140 -19.98 12.60 1.99
CA ARG A 140 -20.84 13.73 2.32
C ARG A 140 -19.98 14.87 2.89
N PRO A 141 -20.39 16.14 2.71
CA PRO A 141 -19.74 17.25 3.38
C PRO A 141 -19.87 17.09 4.90
N ILE A 142 -18.79 17.35 5.62
CA ILE A 142 -18.85 17.51 7.08
C ILE A 142 -19.60 18.80 7.40
N ALA A 143 -20.45 18.78 8.43
CA ALA A 143 -21.16 19.98 8.87
C ALA A 143 -20.19 21.10 9.25
N SER A 144 -20.55 22.34 8.91
CA SER A 144 -19.74 23.54 9.19
C SER A 144 -19.34 23.68 10.67
N ALA A 145 -20.19 23.18 11.58
CA ALA A 145 -19.93 23.17 13.02
C ALA A 145 -18.70 22.35 13.41
N LEU A 146 -18.39 21.26 12.71
CA LEU A 146 -17.19 20.46 12.94
C LEU A 146 -15.96 21.03 12.25
N VAL A 147 -16.13 21.63 11.06
CA VAL A 147 -15.01 22.10 10.25
C VAL A 147 -14.08 23.04 11.03
N ASN A 148 -14.64 23.95 11.83
CA ASN A 148 -13.84 24.91 12.61
C ASN A 148 -13.44 24.38 14.01
N ARG A 149 -13.69 23.10 14.29
CA ARG A 149 -13.38 22.47 15.58
C ARG A 149 -12.44 21.27 15.46
N LEU A 150 -12.11 20.87 14.24
CA LEU A 150 -11.17 19.80 13.92
C LEU A 150 -9.94 20.38 13.22
N THR A 151 -8.79 19.80 13.51
CA THR A 151 -7.61 20.05 12.67
C THR A 151 -7.65 19.11 11.47
N HIS A 152 -7.74 19.67 10.26
CA HIS A 152 -7.84 18.91 9.03
C HIS A 152 -6.46 18.62 8.43
N VAL A 153 -6.12 17.33 8.32
CA VAL A 153 -4.86 16.84 7.76
C VAL A 153 -5.15 16.11 6.46
N HIS A 154 -4.51 16.51 5.36
CA HIS A 154 -4.78 15.95 4.03
C HIS A 154 -3.66 15.01 3.59
N LEU A 155 -3.88 13.71 3.79
CA LEU A 155 -2.95 12.64 3.43
C LEU A 155 -2.95 12.36 1.92
N GLU A 156 -1.78 12.26 1.34
CA GLU A 156 -1.54 11.86 -0.05
C GLU A 156 -0.67 10.61 -0.12
N ALA A 157 -0.85 9.79 -1.15
CA ALA A 157 0.01 8.63 -1.37
C ALA A 157 1.43 9.07 -1.73
N SER A 158 2.44 8.37 -1.21
CA SER A 158 3.85 8.65 -1.50
C SER A 158 4.56 7.36 -1.84
N ALA A 159 5.04 7.24 -3.08
CA ALA A 159 5.83 6.10 -3.53
C ALA A 159 7.07 5.90 -2.68
N LYS A 160 7.75 7.00 -2.34
CA LYS A 160 8.92 6.99 -1.46
C LYS A 160 8.60 6.39 -0.08
N ASP A 161 7.54 6.87 0.57
CA ASP A 161 7.20 6.40 1.92
C ASP A 161 6.68 4.96 1.89
N TRP A 162 5.93 4.61 0.84
CA TRP A 162 5.42 3.26 0.66
C TRP A 162 6.54 2.26 0.39
N LEU A 163 7.51 2.58 -0.49
CA LEU A 163 8.67 1.72 -0.76
C LEU A 163 9.56 1.55 0.47
N ALA A 164 9.73 2.61 1.28
CA ALA A 164 10.47 2.52 2.54
C ALA A 164 9.80 1.56 3.53
N TRP A 165 8.47 1.59 3.64
CA TRP A 165 7.71 0.63 4.44
C TRP A 165 7.74 -0.79 3.83
N ALA A 166 7.60 -0.89 2.51
CA ALA A 166 7.50 -2.15 1.78
C ALA A 166 8.78 -2.99 1.84
N ALA A 167 9.95 -2.34 1.99
CA ALA A 167 11.25 -2.99 2.10
C ALA A 167 11.32 -4.05 3.21
N ASP A 168 10.67 -3.79 4.34
CA ASP A 168 10.68 -4.70 5.50
C ASP A 168 9.33 -5.43 5.71
N SER A 169 8.37 -5.25 4.78
CA SER A 169 6.99 -5.74 4.93
C SER A 169 6.68 -7.00 4.10
N GLY A 170 7.70 -7.63 3.51
CA GLY A 170 7.55 -8.86 2.73
C GLY A 170 6.81 -8.69 1.40
N ILE A 171 6.79 -7.47 0.85
CA ILE A 171 6.18 -7.19 -0.45
C ILE A 171 6.94 -7.92 -1.56
N HIS A 172 6.19 -8.48 -2.52
CA HIS A 172 6.73 -9.27 -3.61
C HIS A 172 7.78 -8.48 -4.41
N PRO A 173 8.99 -9.02 -4.66
CA PRO A 173 10.08 -8.28 -5.30
C PRO A 173 9.70 -7.62 -6.63
N TRP A 174 8.87 -8.27 -7.44
CA TRP A 174 8.44 -7.71 -8.74
C TRP A 174 7.71 -6.38 -8.61
N ILE A 175 6.95 -6.21 -7.52
CA ILE A 175 6.21 -4.98 -7.23
C ILE A 175 7.16 -3.92 -6.72
N LEU A 176 8.13 -4.28 -5.86
CA LEU A 176 9.17 -3.37 -5.40
C LEU A 176 9.98 -2.82 -6.58
N ASP A 177 10.42 -3.70 -7.49
CA ASP A 177 11.17 -3.32 -8.69
C ASP A 177 10.33 -2.39 -9.58
N HIS A 178 9.08 -2.77 -9.84
CA HIS A 178 8.17 -1.99 -10.68
C HIS A 178 7.89 -0.60 -10.13
N LEU A 179 7.60 -0.48 -8.84
CA LEU A 179 7.28 0.80 -8.21
C LEU A 179 8.52 1.65 -7.92
N THR A 180 9.70 1.04 -7.90
CA THR A 180 10.98 1.77 -7.91
C THR A 180 11.20 2.46 -9.25
N ASP A 181 10.90 1.79 -10.37
CA ASP A 181 11.03 2.34 -11.73
C ASP A 181 9.88 3.29 -12.10
N ARG A 182 8.64 2.93 -11.73
CA ARG A 182 7.40 3.67 -12.04
C ARG A 182 6.69 4.08 -10.75
N PRO A 183 7.27 4.98 -9.93
CA PRO A 183 6.67 5.42 -8.67
C PRO A 183 5.31 6.11 -8.87
N ASP A 184 5.08 6.71 -10.03
CA ASP A 184 3.80 7.28 -10.45
C ASP A 184 2.67 6.24 -10.54
N HIS A 185 2.99 4.94 -10.66
CA HIS A 185 1.99 3.88 -10.72
C HIS A 185 1.42 3.46 -9.34
N LEU A 186 2.01 3.92 -8.23
CA LEU A 186 1.55 3.55 -6.89
C LEU A 186 0.06 3.90 -6.68
N TRP A 187 -0.37 5.04 -7.21
CA TRP A 187 -1.72 5.55 -6.99
C TRP A 187 -2.31 6.14 -8.27
N SER A 188 -3.58 5.86 -8.50
CA SER A 188 -4.40 6.48 -9.53
C SER A 188 -5.68 7.03 -8.93
N LYS A 189 -6.25 8.06 -9.57
CA LYS A 189 -7.54 8.60 -9.16
C LYS A 189 -8.63 7.53 -9.24
N PRO A 190 -9.52 7.42 -8.23
CA PRO A 190 -10.66 6.53 -8.28
C PRO A 190 -11.52 6.78 -9.54
N PRO A 191 -11.88 5.72 -10.29
CA PRO A 191 -12.68 5.82 -11.49
C PRO A 191 -14.14 6.18 -11.15
N LYS A 192 -14.89 6.61 -12.17
CA LYS A 192 -16.34 6.84 -12.04
C LYS A 192 -17.16 5.58 -12.31
N THR A 193 -16.54 4.60 -12.96
CA THR A 193 -17.08 3.28 -13.31
C THR A 193 -16.62 2.25 -12.30
N GLU A 194 -17.31 1.11 -12.26
CA GLU A 194 -16.92 -0.03 -11.42
C GLU A 194 -15.77 -0.78 -12.09
N GLU A 195 -14.54 -0.39 -11.73
CA GLU A 195 -13.31 -1.01 -12.22
C GLU A 195 -12.20 -0.96 -11.16
N PRO A 196 -11.25 -1.91 -11.15
CA PRO A 196 -10.09 -1.87 -10.29
C PRO A 196 -9.22 -0.64 -10.56
N PHE A 197 -8.59 -0.12 -9.51
CA PHE A 197 -7.68 1.02 -9.61
C PHE A 197 -6.49 0.89 -8.66
N SER A 198 -5.42 1.57 -9.02
CA SER A 198 -4.11 1.42 -8.39
C SER A 198 -4.04 2.27 -7.12
N THR A 199 -3.69 1.63 -6.01
CA THR A 199 -3.52 2.22 -4.68
C THR A 199 -2.46 1.40 -3.94
N PRO A 200 -1.85 1.96 -2.87
CA PRO A 200 -1.01 1.17 -1.97
C PRO A 200 -1.62 -0.17 -1.53
N ARG A 201 -2.94 -0.19 -1.25
CA ARG A 201 -3.67 -1.41 -0.91
C ARG A 201 -3.74 -2.40 -2.08
N SER A 202 -4.06 -1.97 -3.30
CA SER A 202 -4.18 -2.91 -4.42
C SER A 202 -2.83 -3.49 -4.84
N TRP A 203 -1.74 -2.73 -4.74
CA TRP A 203 -0.39 -3.26 -4.89
C TRP A 203 -0.05 -4.29 -3.80
N HIS A 204 -0.44 -4.05 -2.56
CA HIS A 204 -0.33 -5.07 -1.50
C HIS A 204 -1.14 -6.33 -1.81
N MET A 205 -2.39 -6.19 -2.26
CA MET A 205 -3.23 -7.33 -2.63
C MET A 205 -2.61 -8.15 -3.78
N LEU A 206 -2.04 -7.48 -4.77
CA LEU A 206 -1.30 -8.14 -5.84
C LEU A 206 -0.08 -8.88 -5.29
N SER A 207 0.64 -8.29 -4.33
CA SER A 207 1.76 -8.94 -3.64
C SER A 207 1.34 -10.25 -2.96
N ASP A 208 0.25 -10.22 -2.19
CA ASP A 208 -0.29 -11.40 -1.50
C ASP A 208 -0.69 -12.47 -2.51
N ALA A 209 -1.33 -12.06 -3.61
CA ALA A 209 -1.71 -12.96 -4.70
C ALA A 209 -0.46 -13.60 -5.33
N LEU A 210 0.56 -12.84 -5.70
CA LEU A 210 1.80 -13.38 -6.29
C LEU A 210 2.48 -14.41 -5.37
N HIS A 211 2.59 -14.11 -4.08
CA HIS A 211 3.14 -15.05 -3.10
C HIS A 211 2.33 -16.36 -3.00
N SER A 212 1.01 -16.30 -3.20
CA SER A 212 0.16 -17.50 -3.12
C SER A 212 0.39 -18.51 -4.24
N PHE A 213 0.86 -18.07 -5.41
CA PHE A 213 1.18 -18.95 -6.55
C PHE A 213 2.65 -19.41 -6.58
N GLY A 214 3.52 -18.78 -5.78
CA GLY A 214 4.93 -19.16 -5.70
C GLY A 214 5.64 -19.10 -7.06
N ARG A 215 6.27 -20.20 -7.47
CA ARG A 215 7.12 -20.26 -8.67
C ARG A 215 6.38 -20.68 -9.94
N ASP A 216 5.17 -21.20 -9.80
CA ASP A 216 4.42 -21.82 -10.90
C ASP A 216 3.43 -20.83 -11.56
N LEU A 217 3.70 -19.53 -11.44
CA LEU A 217 2.87 -18.49 -12.00
C LEU A 217 3.15 -18.34 -13.51
N ASP A 218 2.19 -18.74 -14.33
CA ASP A 218 2.23 -18.49 -15.77
C ASP A 218 1.82 -17.06 -16.12
N GLU A 219 2.11 -16.66 -17.37
CA GLU A 219 1.86 -15.31 -17.86
C GLU A 219 0.36 -14.96 -17.89
N GLU A 220 -0.48 -15.94 -18.20
CA GLU A 220 -1.94 -15.75 -18.23
C GLU A 220 -2.48 -15.44 -16.82
N THR A 221 -2.04 -16.20 -15.83
CA THR A 221 -2.40 -15.99 -14.42
C THR A 221 -1.86 -14.65 -13.93
N LEU A 222 -0.61 -14.30 -14.24
CA LEU A 222 -0.06 -12.97 -13.90
C LEU A 222 -0.93 -11.83 -14.45
N ARG A 223 -1.37 -11.92 -15.70
CA ARG A 223 -2.28 -10.94 -16.31
C ARG A 223 -3.62 -10.89 -15.58
N VAL A 224 -4.21 -12.03 -15.24
CA VAL A 224 -5.46 -12.09 -14.46
C VAL A 224 -5.30 -11.39 -13.11
N LEU A 225 -4.22 -11.67 -12.38
CA LEU A 225 -3.96 -11.06 -11.07
C LEU A 225 -3.74 -9.54 -11.18
N ALA A 226 -2.91 -9.09 -12.13
CA ALA A 226 -2.60 -7.68 -12.31
C ALA A 226 -3.84 -6.88 -12.75
N HIS A 227 -4.58 -7.37 -13.75
CA HIS A 227 -5.80 -6.70 -14.23
C HIS A 227 -6.96 -6.76 -13.22
N GLY A 228 -6.97 -7.76 -12.33
CA GLY A 228 -7.95 -7.87 -11.26
C GLY A 228 -7.71 -6.91 -10.08
N THR A 229 -6.50 -6.33 -9.98
CA THR A 229 -6.10 -5.52 -8.81
C THR A 229 -5.75 -4.08 -9.16
N LEU A 230 -5.17 -3.82 -10.34
CA LEU A 230 -4.64 -2.52 -10.75
C LEU A 230 -5.51 -1.87 -11.83
N THR A 231 -5.24 -0.61 -12.13
CA THR A 231 -5.79 -0.01 -13.36
C THR A 231 -5.33 -0.81 -14.59
N PRO A 232 -6.14 -0.89 -15.67
CA PRO A 232 -5.73 -1.57 -16.89
C PRO A 232 -4.38 -1.06 -17.44
N ALA A 233 -4.13 0.25 -17.36
CA ALA A 233 -2.87 0.84 -17.81
C ALA A 233 -1.67 0.38 -16.96
N HIS A 234 -1.80 0.36 -15.63
CA HIS A 234 -0.69 -0.07 -14.77
C HIS A 234 -0.48 -1.59 -14.85
N ALA A 235 -1.56 -2.37 -15.00
CA ALA A 235 -1.51 -3.82 -15.18
C ALA A 235 -0.74 -4.20 -16.46
N VAL A 236 -1.07 -3.56 -17.59
CA VAL A 236 -0.35 -3.77 -18.87
C VAL A 236 1.13 -3.51 -18.67
N VAL A 237 1.54 -2.36 -18.12
CA VAL A 237 2.97 -2.05 -17.93
C VAL A 237 3.63 -3.01 -16.93
N PHE A 238 2.91 -3.47 -15.90
CA PHE A 238 3.44 -4.42 -14.92
C PHE A 238 3.68 -5.82 -15.51
N CYS A 239 2.78 -6.27 -16.40
CA CYS A 239 2.89 -7.53 -17.13
C CYS A 239 3.88 -7.46 -18.29
N ASP A 240 3.88 -6.35 -19.03
CA ASP A 240 4.71 -6.09 -20.22
C ASP A 240 6.10 -5.57 -19.86
N VAL A 241 6.64 -5.92 -18.68
CA VAL A 241 8.07 -5.66 -18.40
C VAL A 241 8.88 -6.59 -19.30
N ALA A 242 9.08 -6.10 -20.51
CA ALA A 242 9.80 -6.71 -21.59
C ALA A 242 11.30 -6.81 -21.24
N PRO A 243 12.02 -7.75 -21.85
CA PRO A 243 13.48 -7.72 -21.82
C PRO A 243 13.97 -6.34 -22.30
N HIS A 244 14.62 -5.59 -21.42
CA HIS A 244 15.29 -4.35 -21.78
C HIS A 244 16.63 -4.68 -22.42
N ASP A 245 16.78 -4.33 -23.71
CA ASP A 245 18.08 -4.28 -24.37
C ASP A 245 18.73 -2.92 -24.10
N ALA A 246 19.87 -2.93 -23.40
CA ALA A 246 20.65 -1.74 -23.13
C ALA A 246 21.61 -1.37 -24.29
N GLY A 247 21.56 -2.12 -25.39
CA GLY A 247 22.52 -2.06 -26.48
C GLY A 247 23.89 -2.60 -26.07
N PHE A 248 24.87 -2.47 -26.96
CA PHE A 248 26.25 -2.81 -26.64
C PHE A 248 26.80 -1.90 -25.52
N LEU A 249 27.14 -2.50 -24.38
CA LEU A 249 27.83 -1.83 -23.28
C LEU A 249 29.28 -2.34 -23.18
N PRO A 250 30.29 -1.45 -23.14
CA PRO A 250 31.65 -1.87 -22.86
C PRO A 250 31.74 -2.49 -21.45
N PRO A 251 32.54 -3.55 -21.23
CA PRO A 251 32.60 -4.27 -19.96
C PRO A 251 32.86 -3.39 -18.73
N THR A 252 33.59 -2.29 -18.91
CA THR A 252 33.90 -1.30 -17.86
C THR A 252 32.69 -0.50 -17.38
N GLU A 253 31.64 -0.38 -18.21
CA GLU A 253 30.42 0.36 -17.85
C GLU A 253 29.37 -0.51 -17.15
N ILE A 254 29.41 -1.83 -17.35
CA ILE A 254 28.44 -2.78 -16.79
C ILE A 254 28.38 -2.67 -15.26
N ALA A 255 29.55 -2.67 -14.60
CA ALA A 255 29.65 -2.67 -13.15
C ALA A 255 29.12 -1.37 -12.48
N GLY A 256 29.08 -0.25 -13.22
CA GLY A 256 28.66 1.06 -12.70
C GLY A 256 27.26 1.50 -13.09
N ARG A 257 26.68 0.90 -14.15
CA ARG A 257 25.38 1.33 -14.72
C ARG A 257 24.28 0.29 -14.64
N VAL A 258 24.60 -0.99 -14.49
CA VAL A 258 23.60 -2.07 -14.59
C VAL A 258 23.43 -2.73 -13.22
N ARG A 259 22.24 -2.62 -12.64
CA ARG A 259 21.79 -3.56 -11.60
C ARG A 259 20.88 -4.59 -12.22
N VAL A 260 21.29 -5.85 -12.18
CA VAL A 260 20.47 -6.98 -12.63
C VAL A 260 19.53 -7.36 -11.49
N HIS A 261 18.23 -7.11 -11.67
CA HIS A 261 17.18 -7.63 -10.81
C HIS A 261 16.46 -8.73 -11.59
N GLY A 262 16.71 -9.99 -11.20
CA GLY A 262 16.03 -11.13 -11.78
C GLY A 262 14.64 -11.27 -11.18
N ARG A 263 13.61 -11.42 -12.01
CA ARG A 263 12.27 -11.78 -11.54
C ARG A 263 12.16 -13.28 -11.21
N GLY A 264 13.19 -14.09 -11.45
CA GLY A 264 13.08 -15.54 -11.39
C GLY A 264 12.12 -16.08 -12.45
N GLY A 265 12.43 -17.23 -13.03
CA GLY A 265 11.61 -17.84 -14.09
C GLY A 265 11.66 -17.10 -15.44
N THR A 266 12.57 -16.12 -15.60
CA THR A 266 12.75 -15.44 -16.89
C THR A 266 13.18 -16.46 -17.95
N ALA A 267 12.42 -16.56 -19.03
CA ALA A 267 12.82 -17.32 -20.21
C ALA A 267 13.92 -16.52 -20.96
N LEU A 268 15.17 -16.96 -20.82
CA LEU A 268 16.35 -16.30 -21.39
C LEU A 268 16.67 -16.81 -22.80
N GLN A 269 16.19 -18.00 -23.21
CA GLN A 269 16.48 -18.53 -24.54
C GLN A 269 16.03 -17.60 -25.69
N PRO A 270 14.85 -16.95 -25.65
CA PRO A 270 14.47 -15.99 -26.70
C PRO A 270 15.45 -14.82 -26.84
N GLY A 271 16.00 -14.32 -25.73
CA GLY A 271 17.03 -13.28 -25.74
C GLY A 271 18.34 -13.78 -26.36
N ILE A 272 18.75 -15.00 -26.05
CA ILE A 272 19.93 -15.64 -26.66
C ILE A 272 19.73 -15.83 -28.18
N ASP A 273 18.53 -16.26 -28.59
CA ASP A 273 18.18 -16.44 -30.00
C ASP A 273 18.15 -15.10 -30.76
N LEU A 274 17.77 -14.00 -30.09
CA LEU A 274 17.80 -12.65 -30.64
C LEU A 274 19.24 -12.18 -30.91
N LEU A 275 20.17 -12.41 -29.97
CA LEU A 275 21.60 -12.08 -30.16
C LEU A 275 22.25 -12.82 -31.35
N HIS A 276 21.65 -13.92 -31.81
CA HIS A 276 22.11 -14.60 -33.03
C HIS A 276 21.73 -13.88 -34.32
N ARG A 277 20.70 -13.03 -34.29
CA ARG A 277 20.13 -12.34 -35.46
C ARG A 277 20.30 -10.82 -35.40
N ALA A 278 20.74 -10.30 -34.27
CA ALA A 278 20.95 -8.87 -34.06
C ALA A 278 22.12 -8.36 -34.92
N ASP A 279 21.85 -7.39 -35.79
CA ASP A 279 22.83 -6.81 -36.72
C ASP A 279 23.93 -6.00 -35.99
N ASP A 280 23.64 -5.52 -34.78
CA ASP A 280 24.51 -4.73 -33.92
C ASP A 280 25.28 -5.57 -32.89
N PHE A 281 25.08 -6.89 -32.85
CA PHE A 281 25.81 -7.80 -31.98
C PHE A 281 26.92 -8.55 -32.75
N PRO A 282 28.21 -8.43 -32.35
CA PRO A 282 29.30 -9.02 -33.13
C PRO A 282 29.16 -10.54 -33.31
N PRO A 283 29.28 -11.11 -34.53
CA PRO A 283 29.01 -12.53 -34.80
C PRO A 283 29.82 -13.55 -33.98
N GLY A 284 30.99 -13.16 -33.49
CA GLY A 284 31.88 -13.98 -32.67
C GLY A 284 31.97 -13.58 -31.20
N ALA A 285 31.23 -12.56 -30.75
CA ALA A 285 31.31 -12.12 -29.35
C ALA A 285 30.85 -13.22 -28.39
N PRO A 286 31.57 -13.44 -27.28
CA PRO A 286 31.15 -14.36 -26.23
C PRO A 286 29.92 -13.81 -25.48
N ILE A 287 29.13 -14.71 -24.91
CA ILE A 287 27.92 -14.37 -24.16
C ILE A 287 28.15 -14.61 -22.67
N LEU A 288 27.92 -13.59 -21.83
CA LEU A 288 27.82 -13.76 -20.38
C LEU A 288 26.35 -13.79 -19.98
N VAL A 289 25.87 -14.94 -19.49
CA VAL A 289 24.51 -15.08 -18.98
C VAL A 289 24.51 -14.79 -17.49
N ILE A 290 23.88 -13.70 -17.07
CA ILE A 290 23.70 -13.34 -15.66
C ILE A 290 22.29 -13.74 -15.25
N THR A 291 22.17 -14.61 -14.24
CA THR A 291 20.87 -15.12 -13.75
C THR A 291 20.95 -15.44 -12.27
N ASP A 292 19.83 -15.34 -11.57
CA ASP A 292 19.63 -15.82 -10.20
C ASP A 292 19.61 -17.37 -10.10
N GLY A 293 19.72 -18.07 -11.23
CA GLY A 293 19.64 -19.54 -11.32
C GLY A 293 18.22 -20.05 -11.57
N TRP A 294 17.24 -19.16 -11.70
CA TRP A 294 15.87 -19.49 -12.02
C TRP A 294 15.57 -19.07 -13.46
N CYS A 295 15.93 -19.91 -14.41
CA CYS A 295 15.70 -19.68 -15.85
C CYS A 295 15.30 -20.96 -16.57
N ASP A 296 14.92 -20.85 -17.84
CA ASP A 296 14.72 -21.99 -18.73
C ASP A 296 16.03 -22.71 -19.08
N ALA A 297 15.95 -23.91 -19.66
CA ALA A 297 17.12 -24.65 -20.08
C ALA A 297 17.78 -24.02 -21.32
N LEU A 298 18.98 -23.48 -21.15
CA LEU A 298 19.63 -22.68 -22.18
C LEU A 298 20.47 -23.50 -23.16
N ARG A 299 20.34 -23.16 -24.45
CA ARG A 299 21.14 -23.66 -25.56
C ARG A 299 21.94 -22.50 -26.16
N VAL A 300 23.14 -22.29 -25.65
CA VAL A 300 24.06 -21.26 -26.15
C VAL A 300 25.07 -21.91 -27.09
N ARG A 301 25.10 -21.48 -28.36
CA ARG A 301 26.00 -22.03 -29.39
C ARG A 301 27.36 -21.34 -29.46
N ARG A 302 27.48 -20.13 -28.91
CA ARG A 302 28.71 -19.32 -28.89
C ARG A 302 29.58 -19.68 -27.69
N GLU A 303 30.81 -19.16 -27.65
CA GLU A 303 31.58 -19.13 -26.41
C GLU A 303 30.77 -18.39 -25.34
N HIS A 304 30.64 -18.97 -24.16
CA HIS A 304 29.77 -18.40 -23.13
C HIS A 304 30.20 -18.78 -21.71
N ALA A 305 29.72 -17.99 -20.76
CA ALA A 305 29.86 -18.21 -19.34
C ALA A 305 28.56 -17.88 -18.61
N TYR A 306 28.42 -18.41 -17.39
CA TYR A 306 27.30 -18.11 -16.51
C TYR A 306 27.80 -17.36 -15.28
N LEU A 307 27.06 -16.33 -14.85
CA LEU A 307 27.26 -15.63 -13.59
C LEU A 307 26.02 -15.82 -12.73
N ILE A 308 26.17 -16.47 -11.57
CA ILE A 308 25.05 -16.76 -10.67
C ILE A 308 25.38 -16.36 -9.21
N PRO A 309 24.38 -16.08 -8.35
CA PRO A 309 24.60 -15.84 -6.93
C PRO A 309 25.26 -17.04 -6.23
N GLN A 310 26.03 -16.77 -5.18
CA GLN A 310 26.60 -17.81 -4.33
C GLN A 310 25.46 -18.66 -3.71
N GLY A 311 25.53 -19.98 -3.88
CA GLY A 311 24.47 -20.92 -3.47
C GLY A 311 23.42 -21.22 -4.54
N GLY A 312 23.35 -20.41 -5.60
CA GLY A 312 22.49 -20.66 -6.77
C GLY A 312 22.91 -21.91 -7.55
N ARG A 313 21.94 -22.54 -8.21
CA ARG A 313 22.13 -23.67 -9.13
C ARG A 313 21.35 -23.41 -10.41
N LEU A 314 21.93 -23.76 -11.55
CA LEU A 314 21.22 -23.75 -12.83
C LEU A 314 20.32 -24.99 -12.93
N PRO A 315 19.15 -24.90 -13.59
CA PRO A 315 18.21 -26.01 -13.74
C PRO A 315 18.63 -27.03 -14.80
N PHE A 316 19.82 -26.86 -15.39
CA PHE A 316 20.40 -27.71 -16.42
C PHE A 316 21.91 -27.86 -16.18
N THR A 317 22.53 -28.82 -16.88
CA THR A 317 23.99 -28.96 -16.85
C THR A 317 24.63 -27.90 -17.75
N PRO A 318 25.41 -26.94 -17.21
CA PRO A 318 25.97 -25.84 -17.98
C PRO A 318 27.06 -26.33 -18.94
N ARG A 319 27.10 -25.77 -20.16
CA ARG A 319 28.14 -26.03 -21.16
C ARG A 319 29.14 -24.88 -21.24
N GLY A 320 29.72 -24.52 -20.10
CA GLY A 320 30.69 -23.44 -19.99
C GLY A 320 31.06 -23.18 -18.52
N PRO A 321 32.03 -22.29 -18.25
CA PRO A 321 32.37 -21.90 -16.90
C PRO A 321 31.17 -21.24 -16.18
N VAL A 322 31.02 -21.58 -14.90
CA VAL A 322 30.02 -20.97 -14.01
C VAL A 322 30.75 -20.21 -12.91
N PHE A 323 30.66 -18.90 -12.98
CA PHE A 323 31.19 -17.98 -11.99
C PHE A 323 30.12 -17.69 -10.94
N ARG A 324 30.54 -17.63 -9.68
CA ARG A 324 29.67 -17.34 -8.54
C ARG A 324 30.07 -16.03 -7.90
N VAL A 325 29.09 -15.16 -7.68
CA VAL A 325 29.30 -13.83 -7.10
C VAL A 325 28.56 -13.74 -5.77
N ARG A 326 29.16 -13.03 -4.82
CA ARG A 326 28.59 -12.72 -3.52
C ARG A 326 27.59 -11.58 -3.60
#